data_AF-A0A6A3U3Z2-F1
#
_entry.id   AF-A0A6A3U3Z2-F1
#
_cell.length_a   1.000
_cell.length_b   1.000
_cell.length_c   1.000
_cell.angle_alpha   90.00
_cell.angle_beta   90.00
_cell.angle_gamma   90.00
#
_symmetry.space_group_name_H-M   'P 1'
#
loop_
_entity.id
_entity.type
_entity.pdbx_description
1 polymer ?
#
loop_
_entity_poly.entity_id
_entity_poly.type
_entity_poly.pdbx_seq_one_letter_code
_entity_poly.pdbx_strand_id
1 'polypeptide(L)'
;MLIPATRNSLQHVNNFLAEAKMTAIMDHPHVVSFVGVAWDSLSDVCVVLEFMDGGDLRTLLNKYETSKHPVGFNKLKATIALHVCHALTYLHSLAPPVIHRDLKSRNILLNKAMEAKLTDFGISRERLDQTMTAGMGTSLWMAPEVMLGERYDIKADMFSFGVVLSELDVHTLPYAQEKKRSLDSGGRVLADATLLQRVAAGTVRVEFSEANLSSITELGCACVSVDPSQRPSAAEALYRLQVVLAQGLQ
;
A
#
# COMPACT_ATOMS: atom_id res chain seq x y z
N MET A 1 13.90 8.86 -10.88
CA MET A 1 15.30 9.32 -11.07
C MET A 1 16.11 8.87 -9.86
N LEU A 2 17.34 8.38 -10.05
CA LEU A 2 18.23 8.10 -8.92
C LEU A 2 18.52 9.39 -8.14
N ILE A 3 18.23 9.37 -6.83
CA ILE A 3 18.45 10.50 -5.93
C ILE A 3 19.96 10.80 -5.90
N PRO A 4 20.40 12.08 -5.97
CA PRO A 4 21.82 12.43 -6.01
C PRO A 4 22.67 11.76 -4.92
N ALA A 5 22.11 11.60 -3.72
CA ALA A 5 22.77 10.95 -2.58
C ALA A 5 23.03 9.44 -2.77
N THR A 6 22.27 8.75 -3.64
CA THR A 6 22.36 7.30 -3.83
C THR A 6 23.06 6.89 -5.13
N ARG A 7 23.35 7.84 -6.04
CA ARG A 7 23.98 7.62 -7.35
C ARG A 7 25.35 6.95 -7.29
N ASN A 8 26.09 7.12 -6.20
CA ASN A 8 27.42 6.55 -6.02
C ASN A 8 27.40 5.12 -5.45
N SER A 9 26.23 4.60 -5.06
CA SER A 9 26.09 3.24 -4.54
C SER A 9 25.61 2.30 -5.63
N LEU A 10 26.49 1.38 -6.04
CA LEU A 10 26.16 0.31 -6.98
C LEU A 10 24.95 -0.52 -6.53
N GLN A 11 24.76 -0.71 -5.22
CA GLN A 11 23.61 -1.42 -4.68
C GLN A 11 22.30 -0.68 -4.94
N HIS A 12 22.27 0.64 -4.73
CA HIS A 12 21.08 1.45 -4.99
C HIS A 12 20.76 1.54 -6.49
N VAL A 13 21.79 1.68 -7.34
CA VAL A 13 21.62 1.66 -8.80
C VAL A 13 21.05 0.31 -9.26
N ASN A 14 21.59 -0.81 -8.77
CA ASN A 14 21.10 -2.14 -9.11
C ASN A 14 19.66 -2.37 -8.64
N ASN A 15 19.30 -1.88 -7.45
CA ASN A 15 17.92 -1.99 -6.95
C ASN A 15 16.96 -1.18 -7.82
N PHE A 16 17.34 0.05 -8.19
CA PHE A 16 16.55 0.91 -9.07
C PHE A 16 16.34 0.28 -10.46
N LEU A 17 17.38 -0.31 -11.05
CA LEU A 17 17.28 -0.99 -12.34
C LEU A 17 16.48 -2.30 -12.26
N ALA A 18 16.56 -3.02 -11.14
CA ALA A 18 15.74 -4.21 -10.93
C ALA A 18 14.25 -3.84 -10.89
N GLU A 19 13.91 -2.74 -10.21
CA GLU A 19 12.55 -2.20 -10.16
C GLU A 19 12.06 -1.77 -11.53
N ALA A 20 12.88 -1.01 -12.28
CA ALA A 20 12.60 -0.64 -13.66
C ALA A 20 12.30 -1.86 -14.53
N LYS A 21 13.12 -2.91 -14.43
CA LYS A 21 12.97 -4.14 -15.20
C LYS A 21 11.68 -4.88 -14.86
N MET A 22 11.30 -4.91 -13.58
CA MET A 22 10.06 -5.57 -13.16
C MET A 22 8.84 -4.80 -13.66
N THR A 23 8.81 -3.48 -13.52
CA THR A 23 7.72 -2.65 -14.05
C THR A 23 7.63 -2.78 -15.58
N ALA A 24 8.76 -2.90 -16.28
CA ALA A 24 8.80 -3.04 -17.74
C ALA A 24 8.22 -4.35 -18.28
N ILE A 25 8.14 -5.42 -17.47
CA ILE A 25 7.56 -6.71 -17.88
C ILE A 25 6.10 -6.88 -17.45
N MET A 26 5.54 -5.92 -16.71
CA MET A 26 4.15 -5.94 -16.31
C MET A 26 3.28 -5.28 -17.37
N ASP A 27 2.13 -5.89 -17.64
CA ASP A 27 1.11 -5.37 -18.55
C ASP A 27 -0.26 -5.58 -17.92
N HIS A 28 -0.79 -4.51 -17.32
CA HIS A 28 -2.09 -4.53 -16.65
C HIS A 28 -2.65 -3.11 -16.52
N PRO A 29 -3.97 -2.88 -16.74
CA PRO A 29 -4.58 -1.54 -16.73
C PRO A 29 -4.46 -0.80 -15.39
N HIS A 30 -4.32 -1.52 -14.29
CA HIS A 30 -4.15 -0.96 -12.94
C HIS A 30 -2.71 -1.05 -12.40
N VAL A 31 -1.74 -1.24 -13.28
CA VAL A 31 -0.30 -1.10 -12.98
C VAL A 31 0.23 0.07 -13.80
N VAL A 32 1.06 0.92 -13.20
CA VAL A 32 1.67 2.05 -13.88
C VAL A 32 2.57 1.53 -15.00
N SER A 33 2.29 2.00 -16.21
CA SER A 33 2.92 1.57 -17.45
C SER A 33 4.33 2.12 -17.54
N PHE A 34 5.27 1.24 -17.85
CA PHE A 34 6.62 1.61 -18.18
C PHE A 34 6.70 2.21 -19.59
N VAL A 35 7.37 3.36 -19.74
CA VAL A 35 7.58 4.00 -21.03
C VAL A 35 9.00 3.76 -21.55
N GLY A 36 10.00 3.86 -20.67
CA GLY A 36 11.39 3.70 -21.08
C GLY A 36 12.41 4.03 -19.99
N VAL A 37 13.69 3.95 -20.35
CA VAL A 37 14.80 4.45 -19.54
C VAL A 37 15.50 5.55 -20.32
N ALA A 38 15.83 6.64 -19.65
CA ALA A 38 16.71 7.69 -20.16
C ALA A 38 17.99 7.72 -19.33
N TRP A 39 19.16 7.86 -19.96
CA TRP A 39 20.42 7.95 -19.24
C TRP A 39 21.42 8.84 -19.99
N ASP A 40 22.15 9.66 -19.24
CA ASP A 40 23.31 10.40 -19.75
C ASP A 40 24.63 9.71 -19.36
N SER A 41 24.63 8.98 -18.24
CA SER A 41 25.74 8.16 -17.76
C SER A 41 25.23 7.05 -16.84
N LEU A 42 26.09 6.09 -16.46
CA LEU A 42 25.72 5.00 -15.55
C LEU A 42 25.27 5.49 -14.15
N SER A 43 25.68 6.69 -13.74
CA SER A 43 25.26 7.33 -12.49
C SER A 43 24.07 8.28 -12.65
N ASP A 44 23.61 8.53 -13.89
CA ASP A 44 22.45 9.38 -14.17
C ASP A 44 21.41 8.64 -15.03
N VAL A 45 20.74 7.68 -14.39
CA VAL A 45 19.69 6.88 -15.00
C VAL A 45 18.32 7.32 -14.48
N CYS A 46 17.38 7.47 -15.40
CA CYS A 46 15.99 7.82 -15.16
C CYS A 46 15.07 6.74 -15.76
N VAL A 47 14.04 6.39 -15.01
CA VAL A 47 12.93 5.57 -15.52
C VAL A 47 11.79 6.51 -15.84
N VAL A 48 11.23 6.33 -17.03
CA VAL A 48 10.08 7.08 -17.54
C VAL A 48 8.87 6.16 -17.43
N LEU A 49 7.85 6.65 -16.73
CA LEU A 49 6.57 5.98 -16.53
C LEU A 49 5.45 6.83 -17.11
N GLU A 50 4.28 6.24 -17.30
CA GLU A 50 3.09 7.05 -17.62
C GLU A 50 2.81 8.09 -16.53
N PHE A 51 2.32 9.25 -16.95
CA PHE A 51 2.05 10.34 -16.03
C PHE A 51 0.63 10.23 -15.45
N MET A 52 0.56 10.11 -14.13
CA MET A 52 -0.68 10.02 -13.36
C MET A 52 -1.02 11.39 -12.77
N ASP A 53 -1.82 12.16 -13.51
CA ASP A 53 -2.09 13.58 -13.26
C ASP A 53 -3.01 13.89 -12.07
N GLY A 54 -3.61 12.88 -11.46
CA GLY A 54 -4.34 12.96 -10.19
C GLY A 54 -3.43 12.91 -8.95
N GLY A 55 -2.14 12.57 -9.12
CA GLY A 55 -1.19 12.37 -8.03
C GLY A 55 -1.45 11.07 -7.25
N ASP A 56 -0.94 10.97 -6.04
CA ASP A 56 -1.10 9.79 -5.19
C ASP A 56 -2.39 9.83 -4.33
N LEU A 57 -2.88 8.65 -3.96
CA LEU A 57 -4.09 8.49 -3.14
C LEU A 57 -3.93 9.16 -1.77
N ARG A 58 -2.74 9.17 -1.15
CA ARG A 58 -2.54 9.85 0.14
C ARG A 58 -2.78 11.35 0.04
N THR A 59 -2.37 11.96 -1.07
CA THR A 59 -2.65 13.37 -1.38
C THR A 59 -4.15 13.63 -1.55
N LEU A 60 -4.90 12.73 -2.18
CA LEU A 60 -6.37 12.83 -2.25
C LEU A 60 -7.00 12.75 -0.86
N LEU A 61 -6.60 11.77 -0.05
CA LEU A 61 -7.18 11.55 1.29
C LEU A 61 -6.89 12.71 2.25
N ASN A 62 -5.72 13.34 2.15
CA ASN A 62 -5.41 14.57 2.88
C ASN A 62 -6.37 15.72 2.51
N LYS A 63 -6.74 15.84 1.22
CA LYS A 63 -7.73 16.84 0.79
C LYS A 63 -9.10 16.53 1.37
N TYR A 64 -9.51 15.25 1.37
CA TYR A 64 -10.76 14.80 1.97
C TYR A 64 -10.83 15.04 3.48
N GLU A 65 -9.74 14.79 4.21
CA GLU A 65 -9.65 15.12 5.63
C GLU A 65 -9.80 16.63 5.87
N THR A 66 -9.05 17.45 5.11
CA THR A 66 -9.08 18.92 5.24
C THR A 66 -10.44 19.51 4.90
N SER A 67 -11.10 18.99 3.86
CA SER A 67 -12.42 19.45 3.42
C SER A 67 -13.58 18.81 4.20
N LYS A 68 -13.30 17.97 5.21
CA LYS A 68 -14.29 17.19 5.97
C LYS A 68 -15.23 16.38 5.05
N HIS A 69 -14.65 15.76 4.02
CA HIS A 69 -15.40 14.87 3.15
C HIS A 69 -15.96 13.68 3.95
N PRO A 70 -17.19 13.19 3.66
CA PRO A 70 -17.79 12.11 4.43
C PRO A 70 -16.93 10.84 4.46
N VAL A 71 -16.77 10.28 5.66
CA VAL A 71 -16.18 8.94 5.89
C VAL A 71 -17.10 7.84 5.33
N GLY A 72 -16.64 6.59 5.29
CA GLY A 72 -17.37 5.47 4.69
C GLY A 72 -17.04 5.26 3.21
N PHE A 73 -17.60 4.22 2.60
CA PHE A 73 -17.38 3.94 1.18
C PHE A 73 -18.49 4.52 0.31
N ASN A 74 -18.10 5.41 -0.60
CA ASN A 74 -18.93 5.78 -1.75
C ASN A 74 -18.43 5.02 -2.99
N LYS A 75 -19.17 5.14 -4.10
CA LYS A 75 -18.86 4.42 -5.34
C LYS A 75 -17.42 4.66 -5.81
N LEU A 76 -16.95 5.90 -5.73
CA LEU A 76 -15.59 6.27 -6.11
C LEU A 76 -14.53 5.56 -5.26
N LYS A 77 -14.65 5.61 -3.93
CA LYS A 77 -13.71 4.95 -3.02
C LYS A 77 -13.71 3.43 -3.20
N ALA A 78 -14.88 2.83 -3.39
CA ALA A 78 -15.01 1.41 -3.68
C ALA A 78 -14.41 1.03 -5.05
N THR A 79 -14.56 1.87 -6.07
CA THR A 79 -13.92 1.69 -7.38
C THR A 79 -12.39 1.78 -7.29
N ILE A 80 -11.84 2.72 -6.51
CA ILE A 80 -10.39 2.80 -6.27
C ILE A 80 -9.88 1.52 -5.59
N ALA A 81 -10.59 1.03 -4.56
CA ALA A 81 -10.26 -0.24 -3.91
C ALA A 81 -10.30 -1.42 -4.89
N LEU A 82 -11.29 -1.46 -5.78
CA LEU A 82 -11.43 -2.48 -6.82
C LEU A 82 -10.23 -2.47 -7.78
N HIS A 83 -9.82 -1.31 -8.27
CA HIS A 83 -8.67 -1.16 -9.17
C HIS A 83 -7.37 -1.66 -8.53
N VAL A 84 -7.13 -1.30 -7.26
CA VAL A 84 -5.98 -1.80 -6.49
C VAL A 84 -6.02 -3.32 -6.35
N CYS A 85 -7.19 -3.88 -6.04
CA CYS A 85 -7.37 -5.32 -5.88
C CYS A 85 -7.18 -6.08 -7.20
N HIS A 86 -7.60 -5.50 -8.33
CA HIS A 86 -7.32 -6.02 -9.67
C HIS A 86 -5.81 -6.11 -9.95
N ALA A 87 -5.07 -5.05 -9.63
CA ALA A 87 -3.61 -5.04 -9.77
C ALA A 87 -2.94 -6.10 -8.88
N LEU A 88 -3.35 -6.22 -7.62
CA LEU A 88 -2.82 -7.26 -6.72
C LEU A 88 -3.13 -8.67 -7.22
N THR A 89 -4.35 -8.90 -7.73
CA THR A 89 -4.74 -10.19 -8.31
C THR A 89 -3.85 -10.55 -9.49
N TYR A 90 -3.57 -9.58 -10.37
CA TYR A 90 -2.62 -9.77 -11.47
C TYR A 90 -1.23 -10.15 -10.95
N LEU A 91 -0.63 -9.36 -10.05
CA LEU A 91 0.70 -9.63 -9.49
C LEU A 91 0.81 -11.00 -8.83
N HIS A 92 -0.19 -11.37 -8.03
CA HIS A 92 -0.22 -12.64 -7.30
C HIS A 92 -0.48 -13.85 -8.22
N SER A 93 -0.99 -13.62 -9.43
CA SER A 93 -1.24 -14.67 -10.44
C SER A 93 -0.03 -14.98 -11.34
N LEU A 94 1.02 -14.15 -11.30
CA LEU A 94 2.23 -14.36 -12.09
C LEU A 94 2.98 -15.63 -11.65
N ALA A 95 3.88 -16.12 -12.51
CA ALA A 95 4.69 -17.31 -12.26
C ALA A 95 6.20 -16.98 -12.39
N PRO A 96 6.95 -16.84 -11.28
CA PRO A 96 6.48 -16.92 -9.88
C PRO A 96 5.61 -15.72 -9.47
N PRO A 97 4.79 -15.85 -8.40
CA PRO A 97 3.98 -14.74 -7.89
C PRO A 97 4.84 -13.55 -7.48
N VAL A 98 4.39 -12.35 -7.83
CA VAL A 98 5.06 -11.11 -7.43
C VAL A 98 4.38 -10.55 -6.19
N ILE A 99 5.15 -10.32 -5.13
CA ILE A 99 4.69 -9.64 -3.91
C ILE A 99 5.07 -8.16 -4.03
N HIS A 100 4.12 -7.25 -3.83
CA HIS A 100 4.36 -5.81 -3.92
C HIS A 100 5.28 -5.30 -2.80
N ARG A 101 5.10 -5.78 -1.56
CA ARG A 101 5.94 -5.51 -0.36
C ARG A 101 5.95 -4.08 0.17
N ASP A 102 5.55 -3.09 -0.61
CA ASP A 102 5.42 -1.68 -0.17
C ASP A 102 4.07 -1.05 -0.56
N LEU A 103 2.99 -1.82 -0.49
CA LEU A 103 1.67 -1.28 -0.80
C LEU A 103 1.27 -0.26 0.28
N LYS A 104 0.97 0.97 -0.15
CA LYS A 104 0.53 2.09 0.69
C LYS A 104 -0.16 3.13 -0.17
N SER A 105 -0.93 4.03 0.45
CA SER A 105 -1.66 5.09 -0.27
C SER A 105 -0.77 6.03 -1.11
N ARG A 106 0.53 6.13 -0.82
CA ARG A 106 1.49 6.89 -1.66
C ARG A 106 1.89 6.19 -2.96
N ASN A 107 1.77 4.86 -3.00
CA ASN A 107 2.14 4.04 -4.15
C ASN A 107 0.91 3.64 -4.99
N ILE A 108 -0.23 4.28 -4.73
CA ILE A 108 -1.45 4.19 -5.53
C ILE A 108 -1.61 5.53 -6.21
N LEU A 109 -1.38 5.58 -7.52
CA LEU A 109 -1.51 6.80 -8.31
C LEU A 109 -2.86 6.86 -9.01
N LEU A 110 -3.35 8.08 -9.20
CA LEU A 110 -4.66 8.37 -9.79
C LEU A 110 -4.48 9.21 -11.06
N ASN A 111 -5.33 8.97 -12.06
CA ASN A 111 -5.45 9.88 -13.21
C ASN A 111 -6.66 10.83 -13.03
N LYS A 112 -6.87 11.74 -13.98
CA LYS A 112 -8.03 12.67 -14.03
C LYS A 112 -9.39 11.97 -13.96
N ALA A 113 -9.49 10.75 -14.46
CA ALA A 113 -10.72 9.94 -14.39
C ALA A 113 -10.88 9.22 -13.04
N MET A 114 -9.95 9.42 -12.10
CA MET A 114 -9.87 8.73 -10.81
C MET A 114 -9.67 7.21 -10.92
N GLU A 115 -9.10 6.76 -12.03
CA GLU A 115 -8.65 5.39 -12.17
C GLU A 115 -7.34 5.23 -11.42
N ALA A 116 -7.23 4.14 -10.65
CA ALA A 116 -6.09 3.90 -9.78
C ALA A 116 -5.14 2.90 -10.41
N LYS A 117 -3.84 3.15 -10.27
CA LYS A 117 -2.76 2.25 -10.70
C LYS A 117 -1.69 2.11 -9.61
N LEU A 118 -1.16 0.90 -9.44
CA LEU A 118 -0.05 0.61 -8.53
C LEU A 118 1.29 0.97 -9.16
N THR A 119 2.19 1.50 -8.35
CA THR A 119 3.60 1.78 -8.67
C THR A 119 4.51 1.29 -7.54
N ASP A 120 5.81 1.37 -7.76
CA ASP A 120 6.85 1.20 -6.73
C ASP A 120 6.82 -0.18 -6.06
N PHE A 121 7.08 -1.20 -6.88
CA PHE A 121 7.18 -2.59 -6.44
C PHE A 121 8.47 -2.76 -5.63
N GLY A 122 8.33 -3.09 -4.34
CA GLY A 122 9.40 -3.05 -3.33
C GLY A 122 10.50 -4.11 -3.47
N ILE A 123 11.09 -4.28 -4.65
CA ILE A 123 12.17 -5.26 -4.95
C ILE A 123 13.38 -5.01 -4.06
N SER A 124 13.68 -3.74 -3.78
CA SER A 124 14.76 -3.35 -2.88
C SER A 124 14.60 -3.95 -1.46
N ARG A 125 13.38 -4.26 -1.02
CA ARG A 125 13.11 -4.88 0.28
C ARG A 125 13.49 -6.36 0.36
N GLU A 126 13.44 -7.10 -0.75
CA GLU A 126 13.83 -8.52 -0.78
C GLU A 126 15.26 -8.75 -0.27
N ARG A 127 16.15 -7.83 -0.64
CA ARG A 127 17.57 -7.89 -0.33
C ARG A 127 17.88 -7.35 1.06
N LEU A 128 17.09 -6.36 1.52
CA LEU A 128 17.22 -5.80 2.86
C LEU A 128 16.72 -6.78 3.93
N ASP A 129 15.71 -7.61 3.62
CA ASP A 129 15.18 -8.63 4.53
C ASP A 129 16.23 -9.71 4.92
N GLN A 130 17.28 -9.92 4.13
CA GLN A 130 18.40 -10.81 4.49
C GLN A 130 19.36 -10.20 5.53
N THR A 131 19.27 -8.90 5.76
CA THR A 131 20.12 -8.11 6.66
C THR A 131 19.22 -7.21 7.48
N MET A 132 18.50 -7.78 8.46
CA MET A 132 17.61 -7.06 9.38
C MET A 132 18.34 -6.10 10.34
N THR A 133 19.18 -5.22 9.81
CA THR A 133 19.96 -4.23 10.55
C THR A 133 20.24 -3.01 9.68
N ALA A 134 19.22 -2.36 9.12
CA ALA A 134 19.37 -0.97 8.65
C ALA A 134 18.04 -0.21 8.52
N GLY A 135 17.80 0.71 9.45
CA GLY A 135 17.20 2.02 9.14
C GLY A 135 15.68 2.11 9.15
N MET A 136 15.14 2.69 10.23
CA MET A 136 13.76 3.16 10.38
C MET A 136 13.28 3.97 9.16
N GLY A 137 12.39 3.37 8.39
CA GLY A 137 11.40 4.02 7.55
C GLY A 137 10.07 3.31 7.79
N THR A 138 9.51 3.52 8.99
CA THR A 138 8.33 2.88 9.56
C THR A 138 7.16 2.80 8.58
N SER A 139 6.98 1.67 7.89
CA SER A 139 5.80 1.50 7.02
C SER A 139 4.62 1.01 7.86
N LEU A 140 3.71 1.93 8.18
CA LEU A 140 2.47 1.64 8.92
C LEU A 140 1.53 0.64 8.21
N TRP A 141 1.83 0.29 6.95
CA TRP A 141 1.07 -0.66 6.14
C TRP A 141 1.63 -2.09 6.19
N MET A 142 2.79 -2.27 6.82
CA MET A 142 3.47 -3.55 6.86
C MET A 142 2.65 -4.59 7.63
N ALA A 143 2.72 -5.85 7.22
CA ALA A 143 2.06 -6.94 7.92
C ALA A 143 2.83 -7.36 9.19
N PRO A 144 2.17 -7.88 10.23
CA PRO A 144 2.80 -8.34 11.48
C PRO A 144 4.00 -9.27 11.26
N GLU A 145 3.85 -10.30 10.43
CA GLU A 145 4.89 -11.28 10.14
C GLU A 145 6.11 -10.64 9.44
N VAL A 146 5.89 -9.60 8.63
CA VAL A 146 6.97 -8.84 7.99
C VAL A 146 7.70 -7.97 9.02
N MET A 147 6.96 -7.34 9.95
CA MET A 147 7.57 -6.56 11.04
C MET A 147 8.44 -7.43 11.96
N LEU A 148 8.04 -8.68 12.16
CA LEU A 148 8.75 -9.66 12.98
C LEU A 148 9.91 -10.34 12.25
N GLY A 149 10.11 -10.08 10.95
CA GLY A 149 11.15 -10.72 10.15
C GLY A 149 10.87 -12.20 9.86
N GLU A 150 9.61 -12.62 9.96
CA GLU A 150 9.19 -13.97 9.67
C GLU A 150 9.04 -14.19 8.17
N ARG A 151 8.90 -15.46 7.76
CA ARG A 151 8.60 -15.77 6.36
C ARG A 151 7.19 -15.28 6.03
N TYR A 152 7.07 -14.61 4.89
CA TYR A 152 5.82 -14.05 4.42
C TYR A 152 5.60 -14.36 2.94
N ASP A 153 4.36 -14.23 2.48
CA ASP A 153 3.95 -14.48 1.11
C ASP A 153 3.03 -13.34 0.61
N ILE A 154 2.27 -13.60 -0.46
CA ILE A 154 1.30 -12.66 -1.05
C ILE A 154 0.23 -12.17 -0.04
N LYS A 155 0.02 -12.85 1.09
CA LYS A 155 -0.92 -12.40 2.14
C LYS A 155 -0.40 -11.18 2.90
N ALA A 156 0.89 -10.87 2.83
CA ALA A 156 1.43 -9.62 3.38
C ALA A 156 0.86 -8.40 2.64
N ASP A 157 0.76 -8.46 1.31
CA ASP A 157 0.13 -7.39 0.51
C ASP A 157 -1.36 -7.24 0.86
N MET A 158 -2.03 -8.33 1.20
CA MET A 158 -3.44 -8.29 1.60
C MET A 158 -3.64 -7.58 2.93
N PHE A 159 -2.69 -7.69 3.87
CA PHE A 159 -2.70 -6.87 5.07
C PHE A 159 -2.56 -5.38 4.72
N SER A 160 -1.56 -5.04 3.91
CA SER A 160 -1.35 -3.66 3.46
C SER A 160 -2.57 -3.10 2.71
N PHE A 161 -3.26 -3.93 1.93
CA PHE A 161 -4.50 -3.57 1.26
C PHE A 161 -5.62 -3.26 2.25
N GLY A 162 -5.77 -4.06 3.32
CA GLY A 162 -6.70 -3.77 4.40
C GLY A 162 -6.41 -2.44 5.11
N VAL A 163 -5.13 -2.10 5.30
CA VAL A 163 -4.73 -0.78 5.83
C VAL A 163 -5.12 0.35 4.86
N VAL A 164 -4.95 0.16 3.55
CA VAL A 164 -5.40 1.13 2.53
C VAL A 164 -6.93 1.27 2.52
N LEU A 165 -7.69 0.19 2.73
CA LEU A 165 -9.14 0.26 2.85
C LEU A 165 -9.56 1.11 4.06
N SER A 166 -8.88 0.97 5.20
CA SER A 166 -9.10 1.85 6.36
C SER A 166 -8.82 3.31 6.01
N GLU A 167 -7.72 3.60 5.30
CA GLU A 167 -7.44 4.97 4.85
C GLU A 167 -8.51 5.52 3.89
N LEU A 168 -9.03 4.71 2.97
CA LEU A 168 -10.13 5.12 2.09
C LEU A 168 -11.40 5.46 2.87
N ASP A 169 -11.66 4.72 3.95
CA ASP A 169 -12.83 4.90 4.80
C ASP A 169 -12.73 6.15 5.68
N VAL A 170 -11.69 6.24 6.50
CA VAL A 170 -11.55 7.28 7.54
C VAL A 170 -10.67 8.47 7.12
N HIS A 171 -10.04 8.40 5.94
CA HIS A 171 -9.15 9.40 5.35
C HIS A 171 -7.86 9.70 6.12
N THR A 172 -7.76 9.40 7.41
CA THR A 172 -6.55 9.70 8.20
C THR A 172 -5.39 8.74 7.89
N LEU A 173 -4.18 9.04 8.39
CA LEU A 173 -3.07 8.09 8.35
C LEU A 173 -3.40 6.85 9.22
N PRO A 174 -2.85 5.66 8.88
CA PRO A 174 -3.06 4.47 9.70
C PRO A 174 -2.67 4.71 11.16
N TYR A 175 -3.52 4.26 12.08
CA TYR A 175 -3.34 4.38 13.53
C TYR A 175 -3.22 5.81 14.07
N ALA A 176 -3.68 6.83 13.32
CA ALA A 176 -3.61 8.22 13.76
C ALA A 176 -4.31 8.46 15.10
N GLN A 177 -5.45 7.81 15.36
CA GLN A 177 -6.16 7.93 16.64
C GLN A 177 -5.40 7.27 17.79
N GLU A 178 -4.80 6.11 17.59
CA GLU A 178 -3.98 5.47 18.63
C GLU A 178 -2.76 6.31 19.00
N LYS A 179 -2.13 6.99 18.02
CA LYS A 179 -1.07 7.95 18.29
C LYS A 179 -1.56 9.17 19.09
N LYS A 180 -2.80 9.62 18.86
CA LYS A 180 -3.43 10.71 19.64
C LYS A 180 -3.86 10.27 21.04
N ARG A 181 -4.41 9.07 21.21
CA ARG A 181 -4.84 8.51 22.50
C ARG A 181 -3.67 8.15 23.41
N SER A 182 -2.56 7.71 22.81
CA SER A 182 -1.35 7.31 23.52
C SER A 182 -0.39 8.49 23.78
N LEU A 183 -0.90 9.73 23.77
CA LEU A 183 -0.16 10.88 24.30
C LEU A 183 0.03 10.64 25.80
N ASP A 184 1.27 10.55 26.25
CA ASP A 184 1.54 10.47 27.69
C ASP A 184 1.13 11.79 28.38
N SER A 185 1.06 11.80 29.72
CA SER A 185 0.71 12.99 30.50
C SER A 185 1.65 14.19 30.27
N GLY A 186 2.73 14.02 29.51
CA GLY A 186 3.68 15.05 29.08
C GLY A 186 3.59 15.42 27.58
N GLY A 187 2.58 14.93 26.85
CA GLY A 187 2.33 15.27 25.45
C GLY A 187 3.28 14.60 24.44
N ARG A 188 4.01 13.55 24.82
CA ARG A 188 4.90 12.83 23.90
C ARG A 188 4.10 11.82 23.09
N VAL A 189 4.33 11.84 21.77
CA VAL A 189 3.73 10.92 20.81
C VAL A 189 4.36 9.53 20.99
N LEU A 190 3.53 8.49 20.94
CA LEU A 190 3.98 7.09 20.97
C LEU A 190 5.04 6.87 19.87
N ALA A 191 6.19 6.31 20.27
CA ALA A 191 7.22 5.95 19.32
C ALA A 191 6.68 4.92 18.32
N ASP A 192 7.00 5.13 17.03
CA ASP A 192 6.57 4.28 15.93
C ASP A 192 6.86 2.79 16.18
N ALA A 193 8.03 2.47 16.74
CA ALA A 193 8.41 1.10 17.07
C ALA A 193 7.45 0.44 18.07
N THR A 194 7.01 1.16 19.09
CA THR A 194 6.06 0.65 20.10
C THR A 194 4.67 0.46 19.50
N LEU A 195 4.24 1.36 18.60
CA LEU A 195 2.99 1.17 17.87
C LEU A 195 3.04 -0.09 17.01
N LEU A 196 4.12 -0.30 16.25
CA LEU A 196 4.28 -1.48 15.40
C LEU A 196 4.32 -2.78 16.22
N GLN A 197 4.97 -2.79 17.39
CA GLN A 197 4.92 -3.93 18.31
C GLN A 197 3.49 -4.25 18.77
N ARG A 198 2.69 -3.21 19.08
CA ARG A 198 1.29 -3.37 19.47
C ARG A 198 0.41 -3.89 18.32
N VAL A 199 0.69 -3.48 17.09
CA VAL A 199 0.05 -4.00 15.87
C VAL A 199 0.41 -5.46 15.65
N ALA A 200 1.70 -5.82 15.75
CA ALA A 200 2.17 -7.19 15.59
C ALA A 200 1.58 -8.13 16.66
N ALA A 201 1.40 -7.64 17.89
CA ALA A 201 0.72 -8.36 18.96
C ALA A 201 -0.81 -8.42 18.82
N GLY A 202 -1.39 -7.76 17.80
CA GLY A 202 -2.84 -7.70 17.57
C GLY A 202 -3.62 -6.83 18.56
N THR A 203 -2.94 -6.10 19.43
CA THR A 203 -3.54 -5.21 20.45
C THR A 203 -4.00 -3.87 19.87
N VAL A 204 -3.44 -3.48 18.72
CA VAL A 204 -3.85 -2.31 17.94
C VAL A 204 -4.23 -2.76 16.55
N ARG A 205 -5.35 -2.23 16.05
CA ARG A 205 -5.84 -2.46 14.69
C ARG A 205 -6.11 -1.12 14.03
N VAL A 206 -6.15 -1.12 12.70
CA VAL A 206 -6.64 0.04 11.96
C VAL A 206 -8.14 0.22 12.22
N GLU A 207 -8.59 1.46 12.09
CA GLU A 207 -9.98 1.82 12.37
C GLU A 207 -10.78 1.87 11.07
N PHE A 208 -12.05 1.49 11.18
CA PHE A 208 -13.05 1.69 10.14
C PHE A 208 -14.19 2.51 10.76
N SER A 209 -14.83 3.35 9.95
CA SER A 209 -15.96 4.15 10.40
C SER A 209 -17.20 3.28 10.59
N GLU A 210 -18.05 3.66 11.54
CA GLU A 210 -19.39 3.07 11.72
C GLU A 210 -20.39 3.60 10.68
N ALA A 211 -19.95 4.55 9.84
CA ALA A 211 -20.83 5.36 9.01
C ALA A 211 -21.57 4.56 7.93
N ASN A 212 -21.13 3.32 7.65
CA ASN A 212 -21.85 2.27 6.94
C ASN A 212 -21.12 0.95 7.22
N LEU A 213 -21.75 -0.02 7.90
CA LEU A 213 -21.29 -1.41 8.04
C LEU A 213 -21.34 -2.11 6.66
N SER A 214 -20.52 -1.61 5.74
CA SER A 214 -20.45 -2.09 4.38
C SER A 214 -19.68 -3.40 4.36
N SER A 215 -20.02 -4.31 3.45
CA SER A 215 -19.24 -5.53 3.23
C SER A 215 -17.77 -5.23 2.84
N ILE A 216 -17.45 -3.99 2.44
CA ILE A 216 -16.06 -3.52 2.23
C ILE A 216 -15.33 -3.34 3.57
N THR A 217 -15.99 -2.84 4.61
CA THR A 217 -15.43 -2.75 5.96
C THR A 217 -15.15 -4.15 6.52
N GLU A 218 -16.06 -5.10 6.32
CA GLU A 218 -15.84 -6.51 6.71
C GLU A 218 -14.65 -7.13 5.96
N LEU A 219 -14.55 -6.86 4.65
CA LEU A 219 -13.38 -7.25 3.85
C LEU A 219 -12.10 -6.62 4.41
N GLY A 220 -12.12 -5.32 4.73
CA GLY A 220 -11.00 -4.61 5.33
C GLY A 220 -10.54 -5.26 6.64
N CYS A 221 -11.48 -5.57 7.53
CA CYS A 221 -11.24 -6.27 8.78
C CYS A 221 -10.63 -7.67 8.57
N ALA A 222 -11.10 -8.43 7.58
CA ALA A 222 -10.54 -9.74 7.23
C ALA A 222 -9.12 -9.63 6.67
N CYS A 223 -8.86 -8.62 5.82
CA CYS A 223 -7.54 -8.33 5.27
C CYS A 223 -6.49 -8.02 6.35
N VAL A 224 -6.86 -7.28 7.41
CA VAL A 224 -5.93 -6.92 8.50
C VAL A 224 -5.87 -7.93 9.65
N SER A 225 -6.25 -9.18 9.40
CA SER A 225 -6.04 -10.27 10.38
C SER A 225 -4.55 -10.43 10.70
N VAL A 226 -4.23 -10.64 11.99
CA VAL A 226 -2.86 -10.95 12.42
C VAL A 226 -2.41 -12.28 11.81
N ASP A 227 -3.26 -13.30 11.84
CA ASP A 227 -3.02 -14.58 11.19
C ASP A 227 -3.17 -14.44 9.65
N PRO A 228 -2.08 -14.64 8.86
CA PRO A 228 -2.11 -14.55 7.40
C PRO A 228 -3.05 -15.57 6.72
N SER A 229 -3.31 -16.71 7.36
CA SER A 229 -4.18 -17.76 6.82
C SER A 229 -5.64 -17.31 6.73
N GLN A 230 -6.06 -16.44 7.66
CA GLN A 230 -7.43 -15.89 7.73
C GLN A 230 -7.66 -14.74 6.73
N ARG A 231 -6.60 -14.18 6.14
CA ARG A 231 -6.73 -13.11 5.14
C ARG A 231 -7.26 -13.68 3.83
N PRO A 232 -8.19 -13.00 3.13
CA PRO A 232 -8.61 -13.44 1.79
C PRO A 232 -7.43 -13.37 0.80
N SER A 233 -7.51 -14.12 -0.31
CA SER A 233 -6.64 -13.88 -1.45
C SER A 233 -7.06 -12.60 -2.18
N ALA A 234 -6.19 -12.05 -3.03
CA ALA A 234 -6.55 -10.91 -3.87
C ALA A 234 -7.76 -11.22 -4.77
N ALA A 235 -7.83 -12.43 -5.34
CA ALA A 235 -8.96 -12.86 -6.16
C ALA A 235 -10.29 -12.92 -5.36
N GLU A 236 -10.26 -13.43 -4.13
CA GLU A 236 -11.44 -13.47 -3.25
C GLU A 236 -11.88 -12.06 -2.84
N ALA A 237 -10.94 -11.20 -2.48
CA ALA A 237 -11.20 -9.80 -2.17
C ALA A 237 -11.80 -9.05 -3.38
N LEU A 238 -11.28 -9.32 -4.58
CA LEU A 238 -11.75 -8.73 -5.82
C LEU A 238 -13.20 -9.14 -6.10
N TYR A 239 -13.52 -10.42 -5.96
CA TYR A 239 -14.89 -10.93 -6.11
C TYR A 239 -15.86 -10.23 -5.14
N ARG A 240 -15.49 -10.12 -3.86
CA ARG A 240 -16.32 -9.43 -2.85
C ARG A 240 -16.57 -7.97 -3.21
N LEU A 241 -15.55 -7.24 -3.67
CA LEU A 241 -15.70 -5.84 -4.10
C LEU A 241 -16.61 -5.71 -5.33
N GLN A 242 -16.51 -6.62 -6.30
CA GLN A 242 -17.40 -6.64 -7.47
C GLN A 242 -18.86 -6.86 -7.07
N VAL A 243 -19.12 -7.81 -6.16
CA VAL A 243 -20.46 -8.08 -5.64
C VAL A 243 -21.05 -6.83 -4.96
N VAL A 244 -20.28 -6.16 -4.10
CA VAL A 244 -20.72 -4.92 -3.44
C VAL A 244 -21.06 -3.83 -4.45
N LEU A 245 -20.19 -3.60 -5.44
CA LEU A 245 -20.42 -2.58 -6.46
C LEU A 245 -21.62 -2.90 -7.37
N ALA A 246 -21.89 -4.18 -7.62
CA ALA A 246 -23.03 -4.63 -8.42
C ALA A 246 -24.37 -4.52 -7.68
N GLN A 247 -24.38 -4.80 -6.37
CA GLN A 247 -25.58 -4.70 -5.53
C GLN A 247 -25.93 -3.25 -5.14
N GLY A 248 -25.03 -2.31 -5.42
CA GLY A 248 -25.15 -0.91 -5.04
C GLY A 248 -24.67 -0.68 -3.60
N LEU A 249 -23.93 0.40 -3.38
CA LEU A 249 -23.62 0.88 -2.03
C LEU A 249 -24.91 1.49 -1.47
N GLN A 250 -25.60 0.75 -0.60
CA GLN A 250 -26.78 1.22 0.13
C GLN A 250 -26.40 2.28 1.16
#